data_AF-A0A167GTL5-F1
#
_entry.id   AF-A0A167GTL5-F1
#
_cell.length_a   1.000
_cell.length_b   1.000
_cell.length_c   1.000
_cell.angle_alpha   90.00
_cell.angle_beta   90.00
_cell.angle_gamma   90.00
#
_symmetry.space_group_name_H-M   'P 1'
#
loop_
_entity.id
_entity.type
_entity.pdbx_description
1 polymer ?
#
loop_
_entity_poly.entity_id
_entity_poly.type
_entity_poly.pdbx_seq_one_letter_code
_entity_poly.pdbx_strand_id
1 'polypeptide(L)'
;MSRASRRLTRMHRDRPALRIKFNPAISFQIICEDQAEIDYYWDKLTQGGDPEAQMCSWVADKFGVSWQVVYVNLPKILAGKDQERASRAMVKMMGMKKLIVEELENA
;
A
#
# COMPACT_ATOMS: atom_id res chain seq x y z
N MET A 1 -17.09 -27.58 -45.08
CA MET A 1 -15.98 -26.93 -44.32
C MET A 1 -15.05 -28.00 -43.74
N SER A 2 -13.77 -27.96 -44.10
CA SER A 2 -12.77 -29.01 -43.82
C SER A 2 -12.40 -29.11 -42.33
N ARG A 3 -12.11 -30.34 -41.85
CA ARG A 3 -11.58 -30.66 -40.51
C ARG A 3 -10.35 -29.81 -40.14
N ALA A 4 -9.56 -29.36 -41.12
CA ALA A 4 -8.41 -28.49 -40.91
C ALA A 4 -8.79 -27.10 -40.37
N SER A 5 -9.92 -26.55 -40.81
CA SER A 5 -10.40 -25.21 -40.42
C SER A 5 -10.86 -25.16 -38.96
N ARG A 6 -11.37 -26.28 -38.40
CA ARG A 6 -11.78 -26.36 -36.98
C ARG A 6 -10.58 -26.46 -36.01
N ARG A 7 -9.41 -26.92 -36.46
CA ARG A 7 -8.20 -27.05 -35.61
C ARG A 7 -7.53 -25.70 -35.35
N LEU A 8 -7.50 -24.82 -36.36
CA LEU A 8 -6.89 -23.48 -36.25
C LEU A 8 -7.64 -22.55 -35.30
N THR A 9 -8.98 -22.61 -35.24
CA THR A 9 -9.78 -21.81 -34.31
C THR A 9 -9.67 -22.24 -32.84
N ARG A 10 -9.17 -23.45 -32.56
CA ARG A 10 -9.01 -23.96 -31.19
C ARG A 10 -7.68 -23.53 -30.56
N MET A 11 -6.60 -23.42 -31.35
CA MET A 11 -5.26 -23.06 -30.84
C MET A 11 -5.14 -21.62 -30.34
N HIS A 12 -6.04 -20.71 -30.73
CA HIS A 12 -5.95 -19.31 -30.29
C HIS A 12 -6.66 -19.04 -28.95
N ARG A 13 -7.47 -19.98 -28.46
CA ARG A 13 -8.32 -19.84 -27.26
C ARG A 13 -7.66 -20.35 -25.98
N ASP A 14 -6.58 -21.13 -26.11
CA ASP A 14 -5.93 -21.84 -24.99
C ASP A 14 -4.56 -21.25 -24.59
N ARG A 15 -4.21 -20.02 -25.00
CA ARG A 15 -3.03 -19.35 -24.42
C ARG A 15 -3.35 -19.01 -22.95
N PRO A 16 -2.55 -19.44 -21.97
CA PRO A 16 -2.74 -18.99 -20.60
C PRO A 16 -2.64 -17.47 -20.60
N ALA A 17 -3.72 -16.80 -20.23
CA ALA A 17 -3.69 -15.37 -20.01
C ALA A 17 -2.64 -15.11 -18.93
N LEU A 18 -1.64 -14.27 -19.22
CA LEU A 18 -0.68 -13.80 -18.22
C LEU A 18 -1.47 -13.01 -17.17
N ARG A 19 -1.83 -13.66 -16.07
CA ARG A 19 -2.49 -13.02 -14.93
C ARG A 19 -1.43 -12.38 -14.06
N ILE A 20 -1.14 -11.11 -14.34
CA ILE A 20 -0.28 -10.29 -13.48
C ILE A 20 -1.09 -9.91 -12.25
N LYS A 21 -0.59 -10.28 -11.06
CA LYS A 21 -1.16 -9.82 -9.79
C LYS A 21 -0.44 -8.54 -9.37
N PHE A 22 -1.20 -7.59 -8.82
CA PHE A 22 -0.59 -6.48 -8.10
C PHE A 22 0.26 -7.01 -6.94
N ASN A 23 1.33 -6.29 -6.66
CA ASN A 23 2.21 -6.52 -5.54
C ASN A 23 2.78 -5.17 -5.07
N PRO A 24 3.41 -5.10 -3.89
CA PRO A 24 3.90 -3.86 -3.32
C PRO A 24 5.05 -3.17 -4.07
N ALA A 25 5.57 -3.74 -5.18
CA ALA A 25 6.67 -3.14 -5.94
C ALA A 25 6.28 -1.80 -6.59
N ILE A 26 4.98 -1.57 -6.81
CA ILE A 26 4.43 -0.28 -7.22
C ILE A 26 3.35 0.10 -6.21
N SER A 27 3.43 1.33 -5.70
CA SER A 27 2.42 1.89 -4.81
C SER A 27 2.14 3.35 -5.11
N PHE A 28 0.95 3.80 -4.73
CA PHE A 28 0.62 5.22 -4.69
C PHE A 28 0.81 5.75 -3.27
N GLN A 29 1.26 7.00 -3.17
CA GLN A 29 1.43 7.66 -1.88
C GLN A 29 0.44 8.82 -1.78
N ILE A 30 -0.31 8.86 -0.68
CA ILE A 30 -1.17 9.96 -0.31
C ILE A 30 -0.50 10.67 0.86
N ILE A 31 -0.17 11.94 0.67
CA ILE A 31 0.41 12.79 1.71
C ILE A 31 -0.74 13.45 2.46
N CYS A 32 -0.76 13.25 3.78
CA CYS A 32 -1.79 13.75 4.68
C CYS A 32 -1.21 14.83 5.60
N GLU A 33 -1.94 15.91 5.82
CA GLU A 33 -1.54 17.04 6.67
C GLU A 33 -1.78 16.78 8.15
N ASP A 34 -2.76 15.95 8.50
CA ASP A 34 -3.14 15.68 9.89
C ASP A 34 -3.72 14.27 10.08
N GLN A 35 -4.14 13.98 11.32
CA GLN A 35 -4.73 12.69 11.67
C GLN A 35 -6.09 12.46 10.99
N ALA A 36 -6.88 13.51 10.75
CA ALA A 36 -8.21 13.38 10.16
C ALA A 36 -8.13 12.92 8.71
N GLU A 37 -7.17 13.44 7.95
CA GLU A 37 -6.90 12.97 6.58
C GLU A 37 -6.37 11.54 6.57
N ILE A 38 -5.45 11.19 7.48
CA ILE A 38 -4.95 9.81 7.62
C ILE A 38 -6.10 8.86 7.90
N ASP A 39 -6.96 9.19 8.85
CA ASP A 39 -8.12 8.38 9.22
C ASP A 39 -9.08 8.21 8.06
N TYR A 40 -9.39 9.31 7.35
CA TYR A 40 -10.26 9.28 6.18
C TYR A 40 -9.76 8.33 5.09
N TYR A 41 -8.50 8.47 4.66
CA TYR A 41 -7.96 7.63 3.58
C TYR A 41 -7.72 6.20 4.04
N TRP A 42 -7.22 6.01 5.26
CA TRP A 42 -7.00 4.68 5.82
C TRP A 42 -8.30 3.89 5.87
N ASP A 43 -9.37 4.46 6.42
CA ASP A 43 -10.65 3.77 6.56
C ASP A 43 -11.24 3.44 5.19
N LYS A 44 -11.09 4.32 4.19
CA LYS A 44 -11.59 4.07 2.83
C LYS A 44 -10.80 3.01 2.07
N LEU A 45 -9.48 3.01 2.19
CA LEU A 45 -8.62 2.08 1.47
C LEU A 45 -8.63 0.68 2.09
N THR A 46 -8.80 0.58 3.41
CA THR A 46 -8.86 -0.72 4.10
C THR A 46 -10.20 -1.42 3.96
N GLN A 47 -11.26 -0.72 3.56
CA GLN A 47 -12.59 -1.32 3.33
C GLN A 47 -12.56 -2.40 2.24
N GLY A 48 -12.65 -3.66 2.65
CA GLY A 48 -12.58 -4.83 1.77
C GLY A 48 -11.17 -5.13 1.24
N GLY A 49 -10.16 -4.44 1.76
CA GLY A 49 -8.74 -4.69 1.48
C GLY A 49 -8.17 -5.82 2.35
N ASP A 50 -6.93 -6.21 2.07
CA ASP A 50 -6.22 -7.26 2.82
C ASP A 50 -5.66 -6.72 4.16
N PRO A 51 -6.13 -7.20 5.32
CA PRO A 51 -5.61 -6.76 6.62
C PRO A 51 -4.14 -7.12 6.89
N GLU A 52 -3.61 -8.13 6.20
CA GLU A 52 -2.21 -8.56 6.33
C GLU A 52 -1.26 -7.66 5.54
N ALA A 53 -1.77 -6.92 4.55
CA ALA A 53 -1.02 -5.90 3.83
C ALA A 53 -0.87 -4.60 4.64
N GLN A 54 -1.50 -4.50 5.81
CA GLN A 54 -1.49 -3.30 6.64
C GLN A 54 -0.28 -3.26 7.57
N MET A 55 0.67 -2.36 7.30
CA MET A 55 1.86 -2.19 8.13
C MET A 55 2.57 -0.88 7.83
N CYS A 56 3.02 -0.14 8.84
CA CYS A 56 3.87 1.05 8.68
C CYS A 56 3.34 2.03 7.61
N SER A 57 2.06 2.42 7.66
CA SER A 57 1.37 3.28 6.65
C SER A 57 0.93 2.59 5.35
N TRP A 58 1.37 1.35 5.08
CA TRP A 58 0.98 0.62 3.88
C TRP A 58 -0.39 -0.04 4.04
N VAL A 59 -1.15 -0.07 2.96
CA VAL A 59 -2.40 -0.83 2.82
C VAL A 59 -2.53 -1.38 1.39
N ALA A 60 -3.25 -2.49 1.22
CA ALA A 60 -3.73 -2.93 -0.09
C ALA A 60 -5.25 -2.75 -0.14
N ASP A 61 -5.75 -2.07 -1.17
CA ASP A 61 -7.20 -1.86 -1.34
C ASP A 61 -7.92 -3.16 -1.77
N LYS A 62 -9.25 -3.09 -1.91
CA LYS A 62 -10.09 -4.24 -2.33
C LYS A 62 -9.75 -4.80 -3.72
N PHE A 63 -8.95 -4.10 -4.51
CA PHE A 63 -8.48 -4.53 -5.82
C PHE A 63 -7.03 -5.07 -5.78
N GLY A 64 -6.38 -5.00 -4.62
CA GLY A 64 -5.01 -5.42 -4.39
C GLY A 64 -3.95 -4.37 -4.76
N VAL A 65 -4.35 -3.12 -5.02
CA VAL A 65 -3.40 -2.03 -5.30
C VAL A 65 -2.78 -1.56 -3.99
N SER A 66 -1.46 -1.38 -3.98
CA SER A 66 -0.73 -0.93 -2.80
C SER A 66 -0.75 0.60 -2.66
N TRP A 67 -1.01 1.07 -1.45
CA TRP A 67 -1.06 2.49 -1.08
C TRP A 67 -0.23 2.74 0.17
N GLN A 68 0.28 3.96 0.31
CA GLN A 68 0.93 4.48 1.50
C GLN A 68 0.19 5.76 1.96
N VAL A 69 -0.36 5.76 3.17
CA VAL A 69 -1.09 6.90 3.76
C VAL A 69 -0.17 7.64 4.74
N VAL A 70 0.59 8.60 4.22
CA VAL A 70 1.80 9.12 4.88
C VAL A 70 1.56 10.50 5.48
N TYR A 71 1.99 10.70 6.72
CA TYR A 71 2.01 12.02 7.34
C TYR A 71 3.09 12.91 6.72
N VAL A 72 2.73 14.15 6.34
CA VAL A 72 3.61 15.10 5.64
C VAL A 72 4.95 15.35 6.32
N ASN A 73 4.99 15.31 7.66
CA ASN A 73 6.23 15.54 8.42
C ASN A 73 7.00 14.26 8.74
N LEU A 74 6.49 13.06 8.39
CA LEU A 74 7.16 11.79 8.67
C LEU A 74 8.60 11.74 8.14
N PRO A 75 8.91 12.17 6.89
CA PRO A 75 10.30 12.18 6.41
C PRO A 75 11.22 13.05 7.26
N LYS A 76 10.74 14.21 7.73
CA LYS A 76 11.52 15.12 8.59
C LYS A 76 11.76 14.54 9.98
N ILE A 77 10.79 13.81 10.51
CA ILE A 77 10.91 13.13 11.81
C ILE A 77 11.95 12.01 11.72
N LEU A 78 11.83 11.14 10.70
CA LEU A 78 12.70 9.97 10.53
C LEU A 78 14.11 10.30 10.04
N ALA A 79 14.29 11.38 9.27
CA ALA A 79 15.59 11.87 8.80
C ALA A 79 16.08 13.10 9.57
N GLY A 80 15.55 13.35 10.77
CA GLY A 80 15.88 14.51 11.59
C GLY A 80 17.34 14.51 12.08
N LYS A 81 17.85 15.69 12.46
CA LYS A 81 19.21 15.82 13.03
C LYS A 81 19.36 15.09 14.36
N ASP A 82 18.30 15.07 15.17
CA ASP A 82 18.24 14.30 16.41
C ASP A 82 17.99 12.83 16.09
N GLN A 83 19.08 12.06 16.08
CA GLN A 83 19.06 10.63 15.73
C GLN A 83 18.37 9.77 16.79
N GLU A 84 18.36 10.19 18.06
CA GLU A 84 17.67 9.46 19.12
C GLU A 84 16.16 9.60 18.96
N ARG A 85 15.69 10.83 18.70
CA ARG A 85 14.29 11.09 18.36
C ARG A 85 13.86 10.34 17.11
N ALA A 86 14.67 10.37 16.04
CA ALA A 86 14.38 9.64 14.81
C ALA A 86 14.25 8.13 15.07
N SER A 87 15.13 7.58 15.92
CA SER A 87 15.12 6.16 16.29
C SER A 87 13.87 5.79 17.09
N ARG A 88 13.46 6.62 18.07
CA ARG A 88 12.21 6.41 18.83
C ARG A 88 10.99 6.49 17.93
N ALA A 89 10.97 7.44 16.99
CA ALA A 89 9.89 7.58 16.02
C ALA A 89 9.80 6.35 15.09
N MET A 90 10.94 5.84 14.64
CA MET A 90 11.00 4.63 13.81
C MET A 90 10.47 3.41 14.56
N VAL A 91 10.84 3.22 15.83
CA VAL A 91 10.32 2.11 16.66
C VAL A 91 8.80 2.20 16.82
N LYS A 92 8.27 3.39 17.10
CA LYS A 92 6.83 3.61 17.17
C LYS A 92 6.14 3.29 15.84
N MET A 93 6.65 3.82 14.73
CA MET A 93 6.12 3.57 13.38
C MET A 93 6.11 2.07 13.03
N MET A 94 7.16 1.33 13.38
CA MET A 94 7.23 -0.12 13.12
C MET A 94 6.21 -0.94 13.93
N GLY A 95 5.73 -0.41 15.06
CA GLY A 95 4.65 -1.00 15.83
C GLY A 95 3.24 -0.66 15.32
N MET A 96 3.13 0.25 14.35
CA MET A 96 1.86 0.77 13.85
C MET A 96 1.45 0.11 12.54
N LYS A 97 0.15 -0.15 12.41
CA LYS A 97 -0.47 -0.31 11.07
C LYS A 97 -0.75 1.07 10.48
N LYS A 98 -1.70 1.80 11.09
CA LYS A 98 -2.04 3.19 10.79
C LYS A 98 -1.14 4.13 11.57
N LEU A 99 -0.64 5.19 10.93
CA LEU A 99 0.16 6.20 11.62
C LEU A 99 -0.70 6.99 12.60
N ILE A 100 -0.13 7.25 13.78
CA ILE A 100 -0.68 8.16 14.78
C ILE A 100 0.23 9.39 14.84
N VAL A 101 -0.26 10.55 14.39
CA VAL A 101 0.53 11.78 14.24
C VAL A 101 1.16 12.20 15.57
N GLU A 102 0.35 12.27 16.62
CA GLU A 102 0.81 12.70 17.94
C GLU A 102 1.95 11.83 18.48
N GLU A 103 1.86 10.51 18.29
CA GLU A 103 2.89 9.59 18.76
C GLU A 103 4.22 9.77 18.02
N LEU A 104 4.17 10.08 16.72
CA LEU A 104 5.34 10.33 15.89
C LEU A 104 5.96 11.70 16.20
N GLU A 105 5.14 12.72 16.45
CA GLU A 105 5.62 14.06 16.79
C GLU A 105 6.28 14.10 18.16
N ASN A 106 5.69 13.39 19.13
CA ASN A 106 6.17 13.26 20.51
C ASN A 106 7.19 12.13 20.72
N ALA A 107 7.76 11.60 19.65
CA ALA A 107 8.87 10.66 19.71
C ALA A 107 10.17 11.36 20.11
#